data_AF-A0A381QQG8-F1
#
_entry.id   AF-A0A381QQG8-F1
#
_cell.length_a   1.000
_cell.length_b   1.000
_cell.length_c   1.000
_cell.angle_alpha   90.00
_cell.angle_beta   90.00
_cell.angle_gamma   90.00
#
_symmetry.space_group_name_H-M   'P 1'
#
loop_
_entity.id
_entity.type
_entity.pdbx_description
1 polymer ?
#
loop_
_entity_poly.entity_id
_entity_poly.type
_entity_poly.pdbx_seq_one_letter_code
_entity_poly.pdbx_strand_id
1 'polypeptide(L)'
;MRSDSGSNIPLPKSMQVSDWVKLLTEDFTPDDLDKETAYSLLHYLEDLKLLIPFENDTLKWKELRDGMALKEQIQVMRDGMMRMAHTEIGFAMPFFIGFEKLKLPAIESLLEPKQLTVKNKTISKPELTSDLNNLQIVKKVGRQLKPFLEAESIIVKRLLGKRTSKADARNLFQYMFGKINSKAQPRKWEQLSRKRHR
;
A
#
# COMPACT_ATOMS: atom_id res chain seq x y z
N MET A 1 11.92 -1.53 -28.94
CA MET A 1 12.80 -2.71 -29.05
C MET A 1 13.62 -2.75 -27.77
N ARG A 2 13.22 -3.57 -26.80
CA ARG A 2 14.02 -3.81 -25.60
C ARG A 2 14.96 -4.97 -25.92
N SER A 3 16.22 -4.78 -25.59
CA SER A 3 17.34 -5.66 -25.86
C SER A 3 17.09 -7.03 -25.21
N ASP A 4 16.86 -8.06 -26.03
CA ASP A 4 16.86 -9.47 -25.64
C ASP A 4 18.29 -9.95 -25.39
N SER A 5 18.94 -9.36 -24.39
CA SER A 5 20.23 -9.83 -23.87
C SER A 5 20.17 -9.87 -22.35
N GLY A 6 19.13 -10.49 -21.81
CA GLY A 6 19.06 -10.91 -20.42
C GLY A 6 19.37 -12.40 -20.39
N SER A 7 20.49 -12.77 -19.78
CA SER A 7 20.83 -14.16 -19.52
C SER A 7 19.61 -14.93 -19.00
N ASN A 8 19.21 -16.01 -19.69
CA ASN A 8 18.05 -16.85 -19.35
C ASN A 8 18.31 -17.72 -18.11
N ILE A 9 19.17 -17.22 -17.21
CA ILE A 9 19.65 -17.88 -16.02
C ILE A 9 18.50 -17.86 -15.01
N PRO A 10 18.07 -19.02 -14.51
CA PRO A 10 17.07 -19.09 -13.46
C PRO A 10 17.50 -18.27 -12.24
N LEU A 11 16.53 -17.67 -11.53
CA LEU A 11 16.78 -17.07 -10.23
C LEU A 11 17.41 -18.10 -9.29
N PRO A 12 18.36 -17.68 -8.43
CA PRO A 12 18.91 -18.56 -7.43
C PRO A 12 17.80 -19.06 -6.49
N LYS A 13 18.02 -20.24 -5.90
CA LYS A 13 17.05 -20.94 -5.06
C LYS A 13 16.59 -20.11 -3.86
N SER A 14 17.47 -19.27 -3.33
CA SER A 14 17.18 -18.27 -2.33
C SER A 14 18.09 -17.05 -2.52
N MET A 15 17.69 -15.91 -1.96
CA MET A 15 18.37 -14.63 -2.13
C MET A 15 18.40 -13.87 -0.80
N GLN A 16 19.38 -12.98 -0.68
CA GLN A 16 19.44 -12.03 0.44
C GLN A 16 18.34 -10.97 0.31
N VAL A 17 18.00 -10.34 1.43
CA VAL A 17 16.96 -9.31 1.52
C VAL A 17 17.20 -8.18 0.50
N SER A 18 18.45 -7.73 0.34
CA SER A 18 18.81 -6.68 -0.62
C SER A 18 18.56 -7.05 -2.07
N ASP A 19 18.81 -8.31 -2.43
CA ASP A 19 18.63 -8.81 -3.80
C ASP A 19 17.15 -9.00 -4.11
N TRP A 20 16.37 -9.44 -3.11
CA TRP A 20 14.92 -9.47 -3.21
C TRP A 20 14.32 -8.09 -3.44
N VAL A 21 14.76 -7.08 -2.68
CA VAL A 21 14.29 -5.70 -2.86
C VAL A 21 14.59 -5.22 -4.28
N LYS A 22 15.81 -5.49 -4.78
CA LYS A 22 16.20 -5.13 -6.15
C LYS A 22 15.28 -5.79 -7.18
N LEU A 23 15.11 -7.11 -7.09
CA LEU A 23 14.24 -7.88 -7.98
C LEU A 23 12.79 -7.36 -7.98
N LEU A 24 12.24 -7.09 -6.79
CA LEU A 24 10.88 -6.56 -6.66
C LEU A 24 10.74 -5.20 -7.35
N THR A 25 11.70 -4.29 -7.12
CA THR A 25 11.68 -2.95 -7.72
C THR A 25 11.87 -2.94 -9.23
N GLU A 26 12.56 -3.92 -9.79
CA GLU A 26 12.85 -4.00 -11.23
C GLU A 26 11.71 -4.65 -12.02
N ASP A 27 11.07 -5.71 -11.48
CA ASP A 27 10.18 -6.58 -12.26
C ASP A 27 8.72 -6.64 -11.78
N PHE A 28 8.46 -6.21 -10.54
CA PHE A 28 7.18 -6.48 -9.87
C PHE A 28 6.42 -5.25 -9.40
N THR A 29 7.11 -4.23 -8.90
CA THR A 29 6.46 -3.08 -8.26
C THR A 29 6.39 -1.86 -9.18
N PRO A 30 5.57 -0.84 -8.86
CA PRO A 30 5.56 0.42 -9.60
C PRO A 30 6.90 1.16 -9.52
N ASP A 31 7.26 1.88 -10.59
CA ASP A 31 8.54 2.60 -10.74
C ASP A 31 8.78 3.69 -9.68
N ASP A 32 7.73 4.17 -9.03
CA ASP A 32 7.78 5.21 -8.00
C ASP A 32 7.81 4.67 -6.56
N LEU A 33 7.93 3.34 -6.39
CA LEU A 33 8.15 2.73 -5.09
C LEU A 33 9.59 2.98 -4.63
N ASP A 34 9.75 3.67 -3.50
CA ASP A 34 11.07 3.89 -2.92
C ASP A 34 11.62 2.63 -2.24
N LYS A 35 12.94 2.63 -2.01
CA LYS A 35 13.67 1.48 -1.47
C LYS A 35 13.22 1.10 -0.05
N GLU A 36 12.89 2.07 0.81
CA GLU A 36 12.47 1.82 2.19
C GLU A 36 11.09 1.15 2.22
N THR A 37 10.16 1.63 1.40
CA THR A 37 8.85 1.00 1.22
C THR A 37 8.98 -0.39 0.61
N ALA A 38 9.96 -0.63 -0.29
CA ALA A 38 10.23 -1.95 -0.84
C ALA A 38 10.71 -2.96 0.23
N TYR A 39 11.54 -2.55 1.20
CA TYR A 39 11.87 -3.41 2.37
C TYR A 39 10.63 -3.69 3.22
N SER A 40 9.79 -2.69 3.46
CA SER A 40 8.54 -2.85 4.21
C SER A 40 7.59 -3.83 3.50
N LEU A 41 7.55 -3.79 2.17
CA LEU A 41 6.78 -4.71 1.33
C LEU A 41 7.31 -6.14 1.45
N LEU A 42 8.63 -6.31 1.52
CA LEU A 42 9.24 -7.63 1.68
C LEU A 42 8.77 -8.33 2.97
N HIS A 43 8.77 -7.61 4.10
CA HIS A 43 8.25 -8.14 5.37
C HIS A 43 6.76 -8.51 5.26
N TYR A 44 5.98 -7.69 4.56
CA TYR A 44 4.57 -7.97 4.31
C TYR A 44 4.38 -9.23 3.44
N LEU A 45 5.21 -9.46 2.42
CA LEU A 45 5.20 -10.68 1.62
C LEU A 45 5.57 -11.94 2.44
N GLU A 46 6.46 -11.83 3.43
CA GLU A 46 6.73 -12.92 4.39
C GLU A 46 5.52 -13.24 5.28
N ASP A 47 4.80 -12.20 5.73
CA ASP A 47 3.60 -12.37 6.53
C ASP A 47 2.45 -12.99 5.72
N LEU A 48 2.35 -12.65 4.43
CA LEU A 48 1.47 -13.30 3.45
C LEU A 48 1.91 -14.72 3.05
N LYS A 49 3.05 -15.22 3.55
CA LYS A 49 3.60 -16.55 3.22
C LYS A 49 3.94 -16.76 1.74
N LEU A 50 4.16 -15.67 1.00
CA LEU A 50 4.71 -15.73 -0.35
C LEU A 50 6.23 -15.92 -0.31
N LEU A 51 6.88 -15.22 0.60
CA LEU A 51 8.28 -15.42 0.95
C LEU A 51 8.40 -16.21 2.25
N ILE A 52 9.36 -17.11 2.29
CA ILE A 52 9.67 -17.90 3.48
C ILE A 52 11.18 -17.89 3.75
N PRO A 53 11.58 -17.87 5.03
CA PRO A 53 12.97 -18.08 5.40
C PRO A 53 13.52 -19.38 4.84
N PHE A 54 14.78 -19.32 4.44
CA PHE A 54 15.58 -20.43 3.95
C PHE A 54 16.96 -20.40 4.63
N GLU A 55 17.84 -21.31 4.23
CA GLU A 55 19.18 -21.45 4.80
C GLU A 55 19.97 -20.13 4.80
N ASN A 56 20.84 -19.94 5.79
CA ASN A 56 21.74 -18.79 5.89
C ASN A 56 21.05 -17.41 5.83
N ASP A 57 19.91 -17.27 6.53
CA ASP A 57 19.11 -16.04 6.58
C ASP A 57 18.64 -15.51 5.21
N THR A 58 18.64 -16.38 4.19
CA THR A 58 18.10 -16.05 2.88
C THR A 58 16.59 -16.26 2.84
N LEU A 59 15.92 -15.62 1.88
CA LEU A 59 14.50 -15.82 1.63
C LEU A 59 14.33 -16.56 0.30
N LYS A 60 13.28 -17.38 0.22
CA LYS A 60 12.85 -17.99 -1.04
C LYS A 60 11.36 -17.76 -1.26
N TRP A 61 10.96 -17.71 -2.53
CA TRP A 61 9.55 -17.74 -2.88
C TRP A 61 9.00 -19.15 -2.68
N LYS A 62 7.88 -19.25 -1.96
CA LYS A 62 7.32 -20.53 -1.49
C LYS A 62 7.01 -21.52 -2.61
N GLU A 63 6.58 -21.04 -3.76
CA GLU A 63 6.03 -21.85 -4.85
C GLU A 63 7.04 -22.13 -5.97
N LEU A 64 8.27 -21.64 -5.84
CA LEU A 64 9.32 -21.96 -6.80
C LEU A 64 9.81 -23.40 -6.57
N ARG A 65 10.03 -24.10 -7.68
CA ARG A 65 10.47 -25.48 -7.81
C ARG A 65 11.80 -25.49 -8.55
N ASP A 66 12.64 -26.44 -8.19
CA ASP A 66 13.94 -26.64 -8.83
C ASP A 66 13.74 -26.97 -10.33
N GLY A 67 14.58 -26.41 -11.20
CA GLY A 67 14.56 -26.66 -12.65
C GLY A 67 13.60 -25.79 -13.48
N MET A 68 12.85 -24.87 -12.87
CA MET A 68 12.01 -23.93 -13.63
C MET A 68 12.83 -22.89 -14.40
N ALA A 69 12.42 -22.58 -15.62
CA ALA A 69 13.04 -21.52 -16.41
C ALA A 69 12.71 -20.14 -15.81
N LEU A 70 13.58 -19.14 -16.02
CA LEU A 70 13.40 -17.79 -15.45
C LEU A 70 12.01 -17.20 -15.73
N LYS A 71 11.53 -17.32 -16.98
CA LYS A 71 10.20 -16.84 -17.39
C LYS A 71 9.06 -17.51 -16.60
N GLU A 72 9.18 -18.81 -16.34
CA GLU A 72 8.20 -19.57 -15.54
C GLU A 72 8.25 -19.13 -14.08
N GLN A 73 9.44 -18.93 -13.52
CA GLN A 73 9.61 -18.45 -12.15
C GLN A 73 8.96 -17.07 -11.94
N ILE A 74 9.24 -16.12 -12.85
CA ILE A 74 8.63 -14.78 -12.83
C ILE A 74 7.10 -14.89 -12.92
N GLN A 75 6.57 -15.73 -13.81
CA GLN A 75 5.12 -15.91 -13.94
C GLN A 75 4.49 -16.47 -12.67
N VAL A 76 5.07 -17.51 -12.06
CA VAL A 76 4.59 -18.08 -10.79
C VAL A 76 4.56 -17.02 -9.68
N MET A 77 5.58 -16.16 -9.62
CA MET A 77 5.61 -15.07 -8.64
C MET A 77 4.50 -14.03 -8.89
N ARG A 78 4.29 -13.62 -10.15
CA ARG A 78 3.20 -12.71 -10.54
C ARG A 78 1.84 -13.30 -10.17
N ASP A 79 1.62 -14.58 -10.47
CA ASP A 79 0.38 -15.28 -10.15
C ASP A 79 0.17 -15.40 -8.63
N GLY A 80 1.23 -15.60 -7.85
CA GLY A 80 1.19 -15.58 -6.39
C GLY A 80 0.78 -14.22 -5.83
N MET A 81 1.38 -13.13 -6.33
CA MET A 81 1.01 -11.76 -5.94
C MET A 81 -0.45 -11.45 -6.31
N MET A 82 -0.86 -11.82 -7.52
CA MET A 82 -2.23 -11.62 -8.00
C MET A 82 -3.25 -12.41 -7.19
N ARG A 83 -2.98 -13.67 -6.85
CA ARG A 83 -3.86 -14.44 -5.96
C ARG A 83 -4.00 -13.76 -4.59
N MET A 84 -2.90 -13.29 -4.00
CA MET A 84 -2.96 -12.58 -2.72
C MET A 84 -3.73 -11.27 -2.78
N ALA A 85 -3.68 -10.55 -3.90
CA ALA A 85 -4.45 -9.33 -4.11
C ALA A 85 -5.97 -9.51 -4.01
N HIS A 86 -6.48 -10.73 -4.18
CA HIS A 86 -7.91 -11.06 -4.07
C HIS A 86 -8.31 -11.62 -2.70
N THR A 87 -7.38 -11.66 -1.73
CA THR A 87 -7.64 -12.17 -0.37
C THR A 87 -7.82 -11.03 0.63
N GLU A 88 -8.50 -11.30 1.74
CA GLU A 88 -8.69 -10.33 2.82
C GLU A 88 -7.37 -9.92 3.47
N ILE A 89 -6.46 -10.88 3.66
CA ILE A 89 -5.13 -10.65 4.26
C ILE A 89 -4.21 -9.89 3.30
N GLY A 90 -4.35 -10.09 1.98
CA GLY A 90 -3.56 -9.44 0.95
C GLY A 90 -4.16 -8.13 0.41
N PHE A 91 -5.07 -7.50 1.15
CA PHE A 91 -5.83 -6.31 0.69
C PHE A 91 -4.96 -5.16 0.18
N ALA A 92 -3.73 -5.03 0.66
CA ALA A 92 -2.79 -3.99 0.26
C ALA A 92 -2.01 -4.30 -1.04
N MET A 93 -1.98 -5.56 -1.47
CA MET A 93 -1.22 -6.00 -2.65
C MET A 93 -1.54 -5.23 -3.94
N PRO A 94 -2.80 -4.85 -4.25
CA PRO A 94 -3.10 -4.10 -5.47
C PRO A 94 -2.31 -2.79 -5.64
N PHE A 95 -1.86 -2.18 -4.54
CA PHE A 95 -1.08 -0.94 -4.56
C PHE A 95 0.37 -1.15 -4.98
N PHE A 96 0.90 -2.37 -4.80
CA PHE A 96 2.31 -2.70 -5.00
C PHE A 96 2.55 -3.53 -6.27
N ILE A 97 1.51 -3.83 -7.05
CA ILE A 97 1.64 -4.52 -8.34
C ILE A 97 1.86 -3.49 -9.44
N GLY A 98 3.04 -3.51 -10.06
CA GLY A 98 3.45 -2.63 -11.16
C GLY A 98 3.36 -3.27 -12.54
N PHE A 99 3.39 -4.61 -12.64
CA PHE A 99 3.35 -5.34 -13.90
C PHE A 99 1.93 -5.48 -14.50
N GLU A 100 0.89 -5.14 -13.75
CA GLU A 100 -0.51 -5.22 -14.19
C GLU A 100 -1.32 -4.01 -13.73
N LYS A 101 -2.22 -3.53 -14.58
CA LYS A 101 -3.08 -2.37 -14.27
C LYS A 101 -4.29 -2.81 -13.46
N LEU A 102 -4.14 -2.79 -12.13
CA LEU A 102 -5.24 -3.09 -11.21
C LEU A 102 -6.07 -1.85 -10.86
N LYS A 103 -7.37 -2.05 -10.70
CA LYS A 103 -8.24 -1.03 -10.11
C LYS A 103 -7.96 -0.99 -8.60
N LEU A 104 -7.41 0.11 -8.13
CA LEU A 104 -7.14 0.30 -6.71
C LEU A 104 -8.46 0.38 -5.91
N PRO A 105 -8.53 -0.27 -4.74
CA PRO A 105 -9.68 -0.16 -3.85
C PRO A 105 -9.82 1.27 -3.31
N ALA A 106 -11.05 1.68 -3.05
CA ALA A 106 -11.34 2.97 -2.41
C ALA A 106 -10.98 2.92 -0.92
N ILE A 107 -10.62 4.04 -0.30
CA ILE A 107 -10.29 4.08 1.14
C ILE A 107 -11.43 3.50 1.96
N GLU A 108 -12.67 3.85 1.64
CA GLU A 108 -13.87 3.39 2.35
C GLU A 108 -13.94 1.86 2.40
N SER A 109 -13.60 1.16 1.30
CA SER A 109 -13.57 -0.30 1.26
C SER A 109 -12.44 -0.92 2.09
N LEU A 110 -11.36 -0.17 2.36
CA LEU A 110 -10.27 -0.61 3.23
C LEU A 110 -10.60 -0.49 4.72
N LEU A 111 -11.58 0.36 5.05
CA LEU A 111 -12.01 0.67 6.41
C LEU A 111 -13.13 -0.24 6.91
N GLU A 112 -13.68 -1.13 6.09
CA GLU A 112 -14.71 -2.08 6.52
C GLU A 112 -14.10 -3.30 7.21
N PRO A 113 -14.31 -3.41 8.52
CA PRO A 113 -14.78 -4.65 9.15
C PRO A 113 -16.22 -4.44 9.61
N LYS A 114 -17.09 -5.46 9.43
CA LYS A 114 -18.50 -5.51 9.88
C LYS A 114 -18.81 -4.52 11.02
N GLN A 115 -19.57 -3.47 10.66
CA GLN A 115 -20.30 -2.55 11.53
C GLN A 115 -19.52 -1.93 12.70
N LEU A 116 -18.83 -0.82 12.43
CA LEU A 116 -18.86 0.29 13.39
C LEU A 116 -20.12 1.08 13.08
N THR A 117 -21.17 0.83 13.86
CA THR A 117 -22.36 1.68 13.91
C THR A 117 -21.94 3.09 14.25
N VAL A 118 -21.80 3.93 13.23
CA VAL A 118 -21.74 5.38 13.40
C VAL A 118 -23.11 5.78 13.94
N LYS A 119 -23.23 5.86 15.27
CA LYS A 119 -24.32 6.58 15.90
C LYS A 119 -24.20 8.03 15.42
N ASN A 120 -25.00 8.36 14.39
CA ASN A 120 -25.24 9.72 13.95
C ASN A 120 -25.81 10.49 15.14
N LYS A 121 -24.93 11.09 15.95
CA LYS A 121 -25.35 12.21 16.80
C LYS A 121 -25.62 13.36 15.85
N THR A 122 -26.90 13.69 15.69
CA THR A 122 -27.38 14.89 15.02
C THR A 122 -26.68 16.08 15.65
N ILE A 123 -25.68 16.64 14.96
CA ILE A 123 -25.00 17.86 15.40
C ILE A 123 -25.94 19.01 15.06
N SER A 124 -26.44 19.71 16.08
CA SER A 124 -27.19 20.95 15.90
C SER A 124 -26.38 21.94 15.07
N LYS A 125 -27.02 22.59 14.09
CA LYS A 125 -26.41 23.67 13.30
C LYS A 125 -25.76 24.69 14.25
N PRO A 126 -24.46 24.98 14.13
CA PRO A 126 -23.87 26.09 14.86
C PRO A 126 -24.34 27.40 14.23
N GLU A 127 -24.82 28.32 15.07
CA GLU A 127 -25.06 29.72 14.70
C GLU A 127 -23.80 30.37 14.13
N LEU A 128 -24.01 31.14 13.07
CA LEU A 128 -22.99 31.98 12.43
C LEU A 128 -22.53 33.04 13.44
N THR A 129 -21.35 32.85 14.00
CA THR A 129 -20.64 33.89 14.77
C THR A 129 -19.34 34.21 14.03
N SER A 130 -19.10 35.50 13.81
CA SER A 130 -18.11 36.04 12.87
C SER A 130 -16.69 36.19 13.42
N ASP A 131 -16.39 35.65 14.61
CA ASP A 131 -15.07 35.81 15.24
C ASP A 131 -14.37 34.46 15.40
N LEU A 132 -13.45 34.17 14.47
CA LEU A 132 -12.60 32.98 14.49
C LEU A 132 -11.61 33.03 15.67
N ASN A 133 -12.02 32.50 16.82
CA ASN A 133 -11.10 32.23 17.92
C ASN A 133 -10.16 31.07 17.54
N ASN A 134 -8.86 31.18 17.82
CA ASN A 134 -7.84 30.14 17.59
C ASN A 134 -8.29 28.76 18.10
N LEU A 135 -9.01 28.69 19.23
CA LEU A 135 -9.57 27.44 19.78
C LEU A 135 -10.64 26.82 18.88
N GLN A 136 -11.46 27.62 18.20
CA GLN A 136 -12.45 27.12 17.24
C GLN A 136 -11.79 26.60 15.97
N ILE A 137 -10.71 27.24 15.50
CA ILE A 137 -9.89 26.76 14.39
C ILE A 137 -9.27 25.41 14.74
N VAL A 138 -8.62 25.29 15.91
CA VAL A 138 -8.03 24.03 16.37
C VAL A 138 -9.08 22.92 16.48
N LYS A 139 -10.25 23.21 17.07
CA LYS A 139 -11.37 22.26 17.16
C LYS A 139 -11.88 21.83 15.77
N LYS A 140 -11.97 22.76 14.81
CA LYS A 140 -12.39 22.49 13.44
C LYS A 140 -11.37 21.62 12.71
N VAL A 141 -10.08 21.95 12.79
CA VAL A 141 -8.98 21.18 12.19
C VAL A 141 -8.93 19.78 12.79
N GLY A 142 -9.02 19.65 14.11
CA GLY A 142 -9.07 18.34 14.78
C GLY A 142 -10.25 17.47 14.31
N ARG A 143 -11.44 18.05 14.15
CA ARG A 143 -12.61 17.35 13.60
C ARG A 143 -12.40 16.92 12.13
N GLN A 144 -11.70 17.73 11.34
CA GLN A 144 -11.41 17.41 9.94
C GLN A 144 -10.34 16.32 9.77
N LEU A 145 -9.35 16.27 10.67
CA LEU A 145 -8.28 15.27 10.63
C LEU A 145 -8.69 13.90 11.19
N LYS A 146 -9.68 13.88 12.09
CA LYS A 146 -10.12 12.66 12.78
C LYS A 146 -10.37 11.45 11.85
N PRO A 147 -11.09 11.58 10.72
CA PRO A 147 -11.31 10.45 9.81
C PRO A 147 -10.02 9.89 9.20
N PHE A 148 -9.02 10.73 8.95
CA PHE A 148 -7.73 10.31 8.41
C PHE A 148 -6.91 9.53 9.43
N LEU A 149 -6.89 10.01 10.68
CA LEU A 149 -6.21 9.32 11.78
C LEU A 149 -6.87 7.97 12.10
N GLU A 150 -8.20 7.91 12.03
CA GLU A 150 -8.95 6.65 12.17
C GLU A 150 -8.61 5.69 11.02
N ALA A 151 -8.55 6.19 9.79
CA ALA A 151 -8.21 5.38 8.62
C ALA A 151 -6.79 4.82 8.69
N GLU A 152 -5.80 5.66 9.01
CA GLU A 152 -4.42 5.25 9.25
C GLU A 152 -4.37 4.17 10.34
N SER A 153 -5.02 4.41 11.48
CA SER A 153 -5.00 3.46 12.60
C SER A 153 -5.57 2.10 12.21
N ILE A 154 -6.66 2.06 11.44
CA ILE A 154 -7.29 0.81 11.01
C ILE A 154 -6.39 0.08 10.01
N ILE A 155 -5.91 0.77 8.98
CA ILE A 155 -5.11 0.16 7.91
C ILE A 155 -3.75 -0.30 8.44
N VAL A 156 -3.05 0.54 9.22
CA VAL A 156 -1.78 0.16 9.84
C VAL A 156 -1.97 -1.07 10.72
N LYS A 157 -3.06 -1.14 11.51
CA LYS A 157 -3.34 -2.33 12.33
C LYS A 157 -3.58 -3.59 11.50
N ARG A 158 -4.21 -3.48 10.33
CA ARG A 158 -4.40 -4.59 9.40
C ARG A 158 -3.10 -5.03 8.70
N LEU A 159 -2.17 -4.11 8.49
CA LEU A 159 -0.87 -4.39 7.87
C LEU A 159 0.14 -5.04 8.84
N LEU A 160 -0.03 -4.83 10.15
CA LEU A 160 0.84 -5.43 11.16
C LEU A 160 0.82 -6.97 11.07
N GLY A 161 2.00 -7.56 11.13
CA GLY A 161 2.16 -9.01 11.14
C GLY A 161 3.35 -9.44 11.98
N LYS A 162 3.82 -10.66 11.78
CA LYS A 162 4.95 -11.21 12.54
C LYS A 162 6.27 -10.54 12.10
N ARG A 163 6.39 -10.20 10.83
CA ARG A 163 7.56 -9.53 10.25
C ARG A 163 7.30 -8.05 10.01
N THR A 164 6.10 -7.68 9.55
CA THR A 164 5.74 -6.28 9.30
C THR A 164 5.61 -5.53 10.62
N SER A 165 6.62 -4.72 10.92
CA SER A 165 6.65 -3.86 12.10
C SER A 165 5.69 -2.66 11.96
N LYS A 166 5.54 -1.89 13.04
CA LYS A 166 4.75 -0.65 13.01
C LYS A 166 5.34 0.41 12.08
N ALA A 167 6.66 0.45 11.95
CA ALA A 167 7.32 1.35 11.01
C ALA A 167 7.02 0.91 9.57
N ASP A 168 7.18 -0.38 9.27
CA ASP A 168 6.88 -0.94 7.95
C ASP A 168 5.42 -0.69 7.55
N ALA A 169 4.47 -1.00 8.45
CA ALA A 169 3.05 -0.80 8.21
C ALA A 169 2.70 0.68 7.92
N ARG A 170 3.40 1.63 8.56
CA ARG A 170 3.23 3.06 8.28
C ARG A 170 3.80 3.45 6.91
N ASN A 171 4.97 2.95 6.55
CA ASN A 171 5.58 3.20 5.25
C ASN A 171 4.67 2.69 4.12
N LEU A 172 4.17 1.45 4.26
CA LEU A 172 3.19 0.86 3.35
C LEU A 172 1.91 1.70 3.26
N PHE A 173 1.36 2.12 4.40
CA PHE A 173 0.16 2.97 4.43
C PHE A 173 0.39 4.30 3.71
N GLN A 174 1.50 5.00 3.95
CA GLN A 174 1.79 6.28 3.33
C GLN A 174 1.86 6.16 1.81
N TYR A 175 2.53 5.13 1.31
CA TYR A 175 2.59 4.84 -0.12
C TYR A 175 1.18 4.56 -0.70
N MET A 176 0.40 3.67 -0.07
CA MET A 176 -0.98 3.38 -0.48
C MET A 176 -1.83 4.65 -0.51
N PHE A 177 -1.75 5.48 0.53
CA PHE A 177 -2.53 6.69 0.66
C PHE A 177 -2.14 7.74 -0.41
N GLY A 178 -0.85 7.86 -0.73
CA GLY A 178 -0.36 8.68 -1.84
C GLY A 178 -0.96 8.25 -3.19
N LYS A 179 -1.02 6.93 -3.43
CA LYS A 179 -1.62 6.36 -4.65
C LYS A 179 -3.11 6.67 -4.78
N ILE A 180 -3.87 6.64 -3.69
CA ILE A 180 -5.31 6.95 -3.72
C ILE A 180 -5.56 8.44 -3.97
N ASN A 181 -4.78 9.31 -3.33
CA ASN A 181 -4.96 10.76 -3.46
C ASN A 181 -4.49 11.35 -4.79
N SER A 182 -3.57 10.69 -5.49
CA SER A 182 -3.16 11.10 -6.84
C SER A 182 -4.31 11.15 -7.86
N LYS A 183 -5.47 10.54 -7.57
CA LYS A 183 -6.68 10.55 -8.40
C LYS A 183 -7.81 11.43 -7.90
N ALA A 184 -7.70 12.06 -6.72
CA ALA A 184 -8.75 12.92 -6.21
C ALA A 184 -8.78 14.24 -7.00
N GLN A 185 -9.72 14.39 -7.93
CA GLN A 185 -9.91 15.68 -8.59
C GLN A 185 -10.19 16.75 -7.53
N PRO A 186 -9.53 17.92 -7.60
CA PRO A 186 -9.74 19.00 -6.65
C PRO A 186 -11.23 19.34 -6.59
N ARG A 187 -11.77 19.47 -5.37
CA ARG A 187 -13.19 19.75 -5.19
C ARG A 187 -13.53 21.10 -5.82
N LYS A 188 -14.76 21.27 -6.35
CA LYS A 188 -15.19 22.50 -7.06
C LYS A 188 -14.90 23.81 -6.30
N TRP A 189 -14.92 23.80 -4.97
CA TRP A 189 -14.58 24.98 -4.14
C TRP A 189 -13.08 25.33 -4.17
N GLU A 190 -12.22 24.33 -4.33
CA GLU A 190 -10.76 24.46 -4.39
C GLU A 190 -10.33 25.05 -5.75
N GLN A 191 -11.10 24.77 -6.81
CA GLN A 191 -10.95 25.40 -8.12
C GLN A 191 -11.44 26.85 -8.15
N LEU A 192 -12.50 27.18 -7.39
CA LEU A 192 -13.02 28.55 -7.28
C LEU A 192 -12.03 29.49 -6.59
N SER A 193 -11.29 29.01 -5.59
CA SER A 193 -10.23 29.78 -4.92
C SER A 193 -9.11 30.20 -5.88
N ARG A 194 -8.64 29.27 -6.72
CA ARG A 194 -7.56 29.52 -7.69
C ARG A 194 -7.94 30.51 -8.80
N LYS A 195 -9.22 30.61 -9.14
CA LYS A 195 -9.71 31.60 -10.12
C LYS A 195 -9.80 33.03 -9.58
N ARG A 196 -9.80 33.23 -8.25
CA ARG A 196 -9.88 34.57 -7.63
C ARG A 196 -8.52 35.25 -7.44
N HIS A 197 -7.40 34.55 -7.66
CA HIS A 197 -6.05 35.07 -7.47
C HIS A 197 -5.25 35.21 -8.80
N ARG A 198 -5.95 35.30 -9.94
CA ARG A 198 -5.40 35.79 -11.21
C ARG A 198 -6.05 37.12 -11.53
#